data_AF-A4BGI1-F1
#
_entry.id   AF-A4BGI1-F1
#
_cell.length_a   1.000
_cell.length_b   1.000
_cell.length_c   1.000
_cell.angle_alpha   90.00
_cell.angle_beta   90.00
_cell.angle_gamma   90.00
#
_symmetry.space_group_name_H-M   'P 1'
#
loop_
_entity.id
_entity.type
_entity.pdbx_description
1 polymer ?
#
loop_
_entity_poly.entity_id
_entity_poly.type
_entity_poly.pdbx_seq_one_letter_code
_entity_poly.pdbx_strand_id
1 'polypeptide(L)'
;MRFFTPSAVEPAQEERLNILLFYTFFGILIFVYSFFKWRGLEVQPLVWTAILVGITSISSAVLLRLGAPVTAVMQLFFFGVYGHSLNMILQTGGIASHHILWTMVNIVMVFLVGNRRSNAVWALVVLAALVYFLVGEFSSSITIPNVELPADALRVDKISGFLLPLVIVTITQFYGQVLRIRAMASAEQATNEAQAVAQDLEAGSATLKTLIEQTQETVEILVNTSGELRQVQSDVALNSSQINERSSELEASSAFFNERLKEVSDSLSDGSQLVEKISSEASTASSLSDASSVTMEKVVESIDQIKANNQAIETATSMITGIAEQTNLLALNAAIEAARAGEAGRGFAVVADEVRGLSQRSTASADEIRELLARSVQGVDAGVAVVNEAREKLQQVVTSVNGINQSITSVAEEITKQTEDVREMAQSSTELADISTQQSQAAEQLSHSQRLLTEQAEKVQQLSEAMQKLVRQS
;
A
#
# COMPACT_ATOMS: atom_id res chain seq x y z
N MET A 1 -44.21 -2.93 68.96
CA MET A 1 -43.10 -2.04 68.57
C MET A 1 -43.27 -1.45 67.17
N ARG A 2 -43.63 -2.22 66.12
CA ARG A 2 -43.86 -1.72 64.74
C ARG A 2 -44.89 -0.59 64.56
N PHE A 3 -45.79 -0.37 65.53
CA PHE A 3 -46.78 0.72 65.47
C PHE A 3 -46.18 2.11 65.78
N PHE A 4 -45.04 2.16 66.48
CA PHE A 4 -44.40 3.40 66.94
C PHE A 4 -43.09 3.73 66.18
N THR A 5 -42.75 2.96 65.15
CA THR A 5 -41.62 3.25 64.26
C THR A 5 -42.06 4.32 63.22
N PRO A 6 -41.30 5.41 63.04
CA PRO A 6 -41.55 6.39 61.98
C PRO A 6 -41.45 5.78 60.58
N SER A 7 -42.10 6.39 59.61
CA SER A 7 -42.11 5.95 58.20
C SER A 7 -40.80 6.24 57.44
N ALA A 8 -39.91 7.07 57.98
CA ALA A 8 -38.59 7.34 57.40
C ALA A 8 -37.57 7.65 58.52
N VAL A 9 -36.53 6.82 58.61
CA VAL A 9 -35.43 6.97 59.60
C VAL A 9 -34.13 6.66 58.88
N GLU A 10 -33.10 7.49 59.10
CA GLU A 10 -31.75 7.18 58.62
C GLU A 10 -31.27 5.85 59.22
N PRO A 11 -30.58 4.98 58.45
CA PRO A 11 -30.12 3.67 58.94
C PRO A 11 -29.30 3.76 60.23
N ALA A 12 -28.49 4.82 60.37
CA ALA A 12 -27.67 5.07 61.56
C ALA A 12 -28.48 5.47 62.80
N GLN A 13 -29.69 6.00 62.63
CA GLN A 13 -30.59 6.39 63.71
C GLN A 13 -31.60 5.29 64.04
N GLU A 14 -31.82 4.35 63.13
CA GLU A 14 -32.74 3.22 63.27
C GLU A 14 -32.36 2.31 64.45
N GLU A 15 -31.07 2.06 64.66
CA GLU A 15 -30.58 1.25 65.79
C GLU A 15 -30.92 1.89 67.14
N ARG A 16 -30.57 3.18 67.33
CA ARG A 16 -30.85 3.91 68.58
C ARG A 16 -32.34 4.04 68.84
N LEU A 17 -33.12 4.24 67.77
CA LEU A 17 -34.58 4.27 67.82
C LEU A 17 -35.15 2.93 68.30
N ASN A 18 -34.68 1.81 67.74
CA ASN A 18 -35.16 0.47 68.09
C ASN A 18 -34.87 0.12 69.55
N ILE A 19 -33.67 0.46 70.05
CA ILE A 19 -33.31 0.26 71.46
C ILE A 19 -34.18 1.16 72.37
N LEU A 20 -34.44 2.41 71.98
CA LEU A 20 -35.29 3.30 72.77
C LEU A 20 -36.76 2.87 72.78
N LEU A 21 -37.29 2.38 71.66
CA LEU A 21 -38.63 1.77 71.58
C LEU A 21 -38.74 0.52 72.47
N PHE A 22 -37.66 -0.27 72.52
CA PHE A 22 -37.55 -1.40 73.43
C PHE A 22 -37.63 -0.94 74.90
N TYR A 23 -36.92 0.13 75.26
CA TYR A 23 -36.95 0.66 76.63
C TYR A 23 -38.27 1.27 77.03
N THR A 24 -38.90 2.07 76.16
CA THR A 24 -40.23 2.63 76.44
C THR A 24 -41.25 1.54 76.73
N PHE A 25 -41.19 0.39 76.05
CA PHE A 25 -42.02 -0.76 76.37
C PHE A 25 -41.74 -1.31 77.78
N PHE A 26 -40.48 -1.51 78.17
CA PHE A 26 -40.14 -1.92 79.53
C PHE A 26 -40.50 -0.88 80.59
N GLY A 27 -40.37 0.41 80.29
CA GLY A 27 -40.81 1.50 81.18
C GLY A 27 -42.30 1.44 81.49
N ILE A 28 -43.14 1.09 80.50
CA ILE A 28 -44.57 0.86 80.70
C ILE A 28 -44.80 -0.35 81.62
N LEU A 29 -44.06 -1.45 81.45
CA LEU A 29 -44.15 -2.61 82.33
C LEU A 29 -43.72 -2.30 83.77
N ILE A 30 -42.61 -1.57 83.94
CA ILE A 30 -42.13 -1.09 85.25
C ILE A 30 -43.19 -0.21 85.91
N PHE A 31 -43.79 0.70 85.16
CA PHE A 31 -44.90 1.54 85.63
C PHE A 31 -46.05 0.69 86.17
N VAL A 32 -46.58 -0.25 85.37
CA VAL A 32 -47.72 -1.09 85.77
C VAL A 32 -47.40 -1.85 87.05
N TYR A 33 -46.25 -2.54 87.09
CA TYR A 33 -45.82 -3.29 88.26
C TYR A 33 -45.68 -2.40 89.50
N SER A 34 -44.96 -1.29 89.37
CA SER A 34 -44.64 -0.41 90.49
C SER A 34 -45.86 0.33 91.03
N PHE A 35 -46.76 0.78 90.14
CA PHE A 35 -48.00 1.45 90.53
C PHE A 35 -48.89 0.55 91.39
N PHE A 36 -49.16 -0.68 90.93
CA PHE A 36 -50.02 -1.60 91.69
C PHE A 36 -49.37 -2.02 93.01
N LYS A 37 -48.07 -2.28 93.02
CA LYS A 37 -47.32 -2.63 94.23
C LYS A 37 -47.41 -1.53 95.29
N TRP A 38 -47.01 -0.31 94.95
CA TRP A 38 -46.93 0.77 95.95
C TRP A 38 -48.29 1.34 96.35
N ARG A 39 -49.29 1.25 95.45
CA ARG A 39 -50.67 1.60 95.80
C ARG A 39 -51.27 0.61 96.80
N GLY A 40 -50.99 -0.69 96.64
CA GLY A 40 -51.41 -1.72 97.58
C GLY A 40 -50.73 -1.64 98.95
N LEU A 41 -49.56 -1.00 99.02
CA LEU A 41 -48.80 -0.76 100.26
C LEU A 41 -48.98 0.66 100.83
N GLU A 42 -49.89 1.45 100.24
CA GLU A 42 -50.22 2.82 100.66
C GLU A 42 -49.04 3.81 100.69
N VAL A 43 -47.97 3.55 99.92
CA VAL A 43 -46.76 4.40 99.85
C VAL A 43 -46.92 5.48 98.78
N GLN A 44 -47.62 6.56 99.14
CA GLN A 44 -47.99 7.63 98.20
C GLN A 44 -46.84 8.22 97.36
N PRO A 45 -45.65 8.53 97.92
CA PRO A 45 -44.54 9.08 97.12
C PRO A 45 -44.09 8.16 95.96
N LEU A 46 -44.18 6.84 96.17
CA LEU A 46 -43.79 5.85 95.15
C LEU A 46 -44.88 5.63 94.10
N VAL A 47 -46.15 5.78 94.49
CA VAL A 47 -47.28 5.80 93.53
C VAL A 47 -47.15 6.98 92.56
N TRP A 48 -46.88 8.20 93.06
CA TRP A 48 -46.74 9.39 92.21
C TRP A 48 -45.57 9.27 91.23
N THR A 49 -44.43 8.79 91.70
CA THR A 49 -43.27 8.59 90.81
C THR A 49 -43.45 7.40 89.85
N ALA A 50 -44.24 6.38 90.20
CA ALA A 50 -44.62 5.35 89.24
C ALA A 50 -45.48 5.95 88.11
N ILE A 51 -46.48 6.77 88.43
CA ILE A 51 -47.29 7.49 87.42
C ILE A 51 -46.39 8.33 86.50
N LEU A 52 -45.36 8.98 87.04
CA LEU A 52 -44.38 9.73 86.24
C LEU A 52 -43.66 8.84 85.21
N VAL A 53 -43.27 7.61 85.57
CA VAL A 53 -42.70 6.63 84.62
C VAL A 53 -43.70 6.29 83.52
N GLY A 54 -44.97 6.08 83.88
CA GLY A 54 -46.03 5.78 82.92
C GLY A 54 -46.21 6.90 81.90
N ILE A 55 -46.34 8.15 82.37
CA ILE A 55 -46.48 9.34 81.54
C ILE A 55 -45.27 9.48 80.62
N THR A 56 -44.06 9.52 81.18
CA THR A 56 -42.83 9.71 80.40
C THR A 56 -42.59 8.59 79.38
N SER A 57 -42.91 7.33 79.72
CA SER A 57 -42.76 6.19 78.80
C SER A 57 -43.75 6.22 77.64
N ILE A 58 -45.02 6.53 77.91
CA ILE A 58 -46.06 6.65 76.86
C ILE A 58 -45.78 7.87 75.98
N SER A 59 -45.49 9.03 76.58
CA SER A 59 -45.13 10.24 75.84
C SER A 59 -43.89 10.01 74.97
N SER A 60 -42.90 9.27 75.47
CA SER A 60 -41.71 8.91 74.68
C SER A 60 -42.07 8.04 73.47
N ALA A 61 -42.89 6.99 73.64
CA ALA A 61 -43.34 6.16 72.52
C ALA A 61 -44.12 6.96 71.45
N VAL A 62 -44.98 7.89 71.88
CA VAL A 62 -45.74 8.77 70.98
C VAL A 62 -44.82 9.76 70.25
N LEU A 63 -43.89 10.40 70.97
CA LEU A 63 -42.96 11.36 70.37
C LEU A 63 -42.03 10.69 69.35
N LEU A 64 -41.60 9.45 69.60
CA LEU A 64 -40.84 8.70 68.60
C LEU A 64 -41.66 8.50 67.33
N ARG A 65 -42.94 8.12 67.46
CA ARG A 65 -43.83 7.98 66.29
C ARG A 65 -44.03 9.30 65.53
N LEU A 66 -44.06 10.43 66.23
CA LEU A 66 -44.17 11.76 65.64
C LEU A 66 -42.86 12.28 65.03
N GLY A 67 -41.78 11.49 65.05
CA GLY A 67 -40.50 11.87 64.46
C GLY A 67 -39.68 12.84 65.33
N ALA A 68 -39.94 12.91 66.63
CA ALA A 68 -39.15 13.75 67.52
C ALA A 68 -37.68 13.27 67.58
N PRO A 69 -36.71 14.16 67.80
CA PRO A 69 -35.30 13.78 67.88
C PRO A 69 -35.08 12.70 68.95
N VAL A 70 -34.48 11.56 68.57
CA VAL A 70 -34.24 10.40 69.45
C VAL A 70 -33.60 10.83 70.77
N THR A 71 -32.66 11.76 70.72
CA THR A 71 -31.99 12.32 71.90
C THR A 71 -32.94 13.01 72.88
N ALA A 72 -33.91 13.80 72.38
CA ALA A 72 -34.86 14.51 73.23
C ALA A 72 -35.86 13.54 73.88
N VAL A 73 -36.34 12.57 73.11
CA VAL A 73 -37.22 11.51 73.63
C VAL A 73 -36.51 10.67 74.68
N MET A 74 -35.24 10.34 74.46
CA MET A 74 -34.42 9.59 75.41
C MET A 74 -34.32 10.33 76.76
N GLN A 75 -34.10 11.65 76.74
CA GLN A 75 -34.03 12.47 77.95
C GLN A 75 -35.36 12.43 78.73
N LEU A 76 -36.49 12.56 78.03
CA LEU A 76 -37.82 12.46 78.64
C LEU A 76 -38.07 11.10 79.30
N PHE A 77 -37.73 10.01 78.59
CA PHE A 77 -37.89 8.66 79.11
C PHE A 77 -37.08 8.44 80.39
N PHE A 78 -35.78 8.76 80.37
CA PHE A 78 -34.91 8.54 81.52
C PHE A 78 -35.24 9.43 82.69
N PHE A 79 -35.79 10.63 82.47
CA PHE A 79 -36.28 11.47 83.57
C PHE A 79 -37.31 10.75 84.45
N GLY A 80 -38.27 10.04 83.85
CA GLY A 80 -39.25 9.28 84.63
C GLY A 80 -38.64 8.06 85.32
N VAL A 81 -37.87 7.25 84.59
CA VAL A 81 -37.29 6.00 85.12
C VAL A 81 -36.27 6.28 86.22
N TYR A 82 -35.37 7.26 86.03
CA TYR A 82 -34.40 7.68 87.03
C TYR A 82 -35.10 8.31 88.23
N GLY A 83 -36.05 9.23 87.99
CA GLY A 83 -36.77 9.88 89.08
C GLY A 83 -37.46 8.86 89.99
N HIS A 84 -38.11 7.85 89.41
CA HIS A 84 -38.78 6.80 90.17
C HIS A 84 -37.82 5.84 90.87
N SER A 85 -36.78 5.37 90.20
CA SER A 85 -35.80 4.47 90.81
C SER A 85 -35.01 5.13 91.94
N LEU A 86 -34.59 6.39 91.77
CA LEU A 86 -33.94 7.16 92.83
C LEU A 86 -34.88 7.41 94.01
N ASN A 87 -36.17 7.69 93.74
CA ASN A 87 -37.15 7.85 94.82
C ASN A 87 -37.45 6.52 95.53
N MET A 88 -37.50 5.38 94.83
CA MET A 88 -37.59 4.06 95.47
C MET A 88 -36.42 3.84 96.43
N ILE A 89 -35.20 4.15 96.00
CA ILE A 89 -34.00 4.04 96.83
C ILE A 89 -34.12 4.95 98.05
N LEU A 90 -34.51 6.21 97.87
CA LEU A 90 -34.65 7.18 98.95
C LEU A 90 -35.67 6.72 100.01
N GLN A 91 -36.83 6.21 99.60
CA GLN A 91 -37.94 5.82 100.50
C GLN A 91 -37.71 4.49 101.22
N THR A 92 -36.75 3.69 100.76
CA THR A 92 -36.49 2.33 101.28
C THR A 92 -35.12 2.22 101.95
N GLY A 93 -34.67 3.32 102.57
CA GLY A 93 -33.45 3.33 103.37
C GLY A 93 -32.18 3.78 102.64
N GLY A 94 -32.30 4.54 101.54
CA GLY A 94 -31.16 5.17 100.89
C GLY A 94 -30.13 4.15 100.39
N ILE A 95 -28.89 4.24 100.86
CA ILE A 95 -27.82 3.36 100.37
C ILE A 95 -28.01 1.89 100.76
N ALA A 96 -28.73 1.61 101.84
CA ALA A 96 -29.08 0.26 102.28
C ALA A 96 -30.29 -0.34 101.54
N SER A 97 -30.90 0.43 100.62
CA SER A 97 -32.07 -0.01 99.85
C SER A 97 -31.78 -1.23 98.98
N HIS A 98 -32.71 -2.17 98.97
CA HIS A 98 -32.70 -3.32 98.05
C HIS A 98 -32.88 -2.91 96.58
N HIS A 99 -33.26 -1.66 96.31
CA HIS A 99 -33.41 -1.08 94.96
C HIS A 99 -32.13 -0.40 94.45
N ILE A 100 -31.03 -0.41 95.22
CA ILE A 100 -29.79 0.31 94.87
C ILE A 100 -29.22 -0.09 93.50
N LEU A 101 -29.42 -1.34 93.05
CA LEU A 101 -28.95 -1.84 91.76
C LEU A 101 -29.55 -1.09 90.56
N TRP A 102 -30.69 -0.42 90.73
CA TRP A 102 -31.24 0.43 89.67
C TRP A 102 -30.30 1.56 89.26
N THR A 103 -29.44 2.06 90.15
CA THR A 103 -28.44 3.09 89.80
C THR A 103 -27.47 2.61 88.73
N MET A 104 -27.03 1.34 88.81
CA MET A 104 -26.15 0.74 87.82
C MET A 104 -26.88 0.45 86.50
N VAL A 105 -28.10 -0.11 86.59
CA VAL A 105 -28.91 -0.42 85.42
C VAL A 105 -29.25 0.83 84.62
N ASN A 106 -29.60 1.91 85.32
CA ASN A 106 -29.87 3.21 84.75
C ASN A 106 -28.69 3.72 83.91
N ILE A 107 -27.47 3.68 84.43
CA ILE A 107 -26.26 4.11 83.71
C ILE A 107 -26.10 3.26 82.45
N VAL A 108 -26.17 1.94 82.60
CA VAL A 108 -25.99 0.99 81.49
C VAL A 108 -27.03 1.22 80.39
N MET A 109 -28.30 1.47 80.75
CA MET A 109 -29.35 1.75 79.79
C MET A 109 -29.11 3.03 79.01
N VAL A 110 -28.72 4.12 79.69
CA VAL A 110 -28.43 5.39 79.00
C VAL A 110 -27.29 5.21 77.99
N PHE A 111 -26.23 4.49 78.34
CA PHE A 111 -25.08 4.29 77.46
C PHE A 111 -25.40 3.55 76.16
N LEU A 112 -26.47 2.76 76.12
CA LEU A 112 -26.88 2.02 74.93
C LEU A 112 -27.63 2.88 73.89
N VAL A 113 -28.20 4.02 74.29
CA VAL A 113 -29.02 4.87 73.39
C VAL A 113 -28.45 6.29 73.29
N GLY A 114 -27.87 6.79 74.36
CA GLY A 114 -27.45 8.17 74.49
C GLY A 114 -26.16 8.47 73.75
N ASN A 115 -26.03 9.75 73.41
CA ASN A 115 -24.80 10.29 72.88
C ASN A 115 -23.83 10.63 74.03
N ARG A 116 -22.57 10.96 73.68
CA ARG A 116 -21.52 11.28 74.65
C ARG A 116 -21.95 12.32 75.70
N ARG A 117 -22.71 13.35 75.30
CA ARG A 117 -23.18 14.41 76.20
C ARG A 117 -24.26 13.91 77.14
N SER A 118 -25.30 13.25 76.61
CA SER A 118 -26.39 12.69 77.40
C SER A 118 -25.92 11.63 78.40
N ASN A 119 -24.97 10.78 78.01
CA ASN A 119 -24.39 9.75 78.87
C ASN A 119 -23.67 10.37 80.07
N ALA A 120 -22.90 11.44 79.84
CA ALA A 120 -22.22 12.17 80.91
C ALA A 120 -23.22 12.83 81.87
N VAL A 121 -24.28 13.46 81.35
CA VAL A 121 -25.30 14.13 82.18
C VAL A 121 -25.97 13.14 83.12
N TRP A 122 -26.49 12.02 82.62
CA TRP A 122 -27.20 11.05 83.46
C TRP A 122 -26.27 10.29 84.41
N ALA A 123 -25.03 10.02 84.01
CA ALA A 123 -24.02 9.47 84.91
C ALA A 123 -23.76 10.42 86.10
N LEU A 124 -23.66 11.74 85.85
CA LEU A 124 -23.52 12.75 86.91
C LEU A 124 -24.76 12.83 87.80
N VAL A 125 -25.97 12.70 87.24
CA VAL A 125 -27.23 12.66 88.03
C VAL A 125 -27.23 11.48 89.00
N VAL A 126 -26.86 10.28 88.52
CA VAL A 126 -26.77 9.08 89.39
C VAL A 126 -25.66 9.23 90.42
N LEU A 127 -24.50 9.75 90.03
CA LEU A 127 -23.39 10.01 90.96
C LEU A 127 -23.81 10.97 92.06
N ALA A 128 -24.46 12.08 91.72
CA ALA A 128 -24.96 13.04 92.69
C ALA A 128 -26.01 12.42 93.64
N ALA A 129 -26.90 11.58 93.12
CA ALA A 129 -27.88 10.88 93.93
C ALA A 129 -27.23 9.85 94.89
N LEU A 130 -26.21 9.10 94.42
CA LEU A 130 -25.44 8.18 95.26
C LEU A 130 -24.70 8.92 96.38
N VAL A 131 -24.07 10.06 96.05
CA VAL A 131 -23.44 10.92 97.06
C VAL A 131 -24.46 11.41 98.07
N TYR A 132 -25.66 11.82 97.62
CA TYR A 132 -26.74 12.24 98.51
C TYR A 132 -27.18 11.12 99.46
N PHE A 133 -27.38 9.90 98.96
CA PHE A 133 -27.73 8.75 99.80
C PHE A 133 -26.61 8.38 100.79
N LEU A 134 -25.35 8.45 100.35
CA LEU A 134 -24.20 8.19 101.21
C LEU A 134 -24.08 9.24 102.33
N VAL A 135 -24.21 10.52 102.00
CA VAL A 135 -24.16 11.61 103.00
C VAL A 135 -25.33 11.49 103.97
N GLY A 136 -26.52 11.13 103.50
CA GLY A 136 -27.69 10.94 104.37
C GLY A 136 -27.55 9.77 105.36
N GLU A 137 -26.80 8.72 105.02
CA GLU A 137 -26.53 7.58 105.93
C GLU A 137 -25.65 8.00 107.13
N PHE A 138 -24.66 8.86 106.89
CA PHE A 138 -23.67 9.27 107.90
C PHE A 138 -23.96 10.62 108.57
N SER A 139 -24.98 11.36 108.11
CA SER A 139 -25.32 12.69 108.62
C SER A 139 -26.48 12.63 109.63
N SER A 140 -26.29 13.23 110.80
CA SER A 140 -27.36 13.39 111.80
C SER A 140 -28.43 14.43 111.39
N SER A 141 -28.19 15.21 110.32
CA SER A 141 -29.08 16.29 109.88
C SER A 141 -30.05 15.92 108.75
N ILE A 142 -29.86 14.76 108.11
CA ILE A 142 -30.70 14.30 107.00
C ILE A 142 -31.43 13.04 107.46
N THR A 143 -32.75 13.12 107.60
CA THR A 143 -33.58 11.96 107.92
C THR A 143 -34.00 11.26 106.63
N ILE A 144 -33.35 10.13 106.31
CA ILE A 144 -33.77 9.29 105.19
C ILE A 144 -35.05 8.55 105.60
N PRO A 145 -36.15 8.66 104.83
CA PRO A 145 -37.36 7.90 105.10
C PRO A 145 -37.09 6.41 104.90
N ASN A 146 -37.60 5.59 105.83
CA ASN A 146 -37.51 4.14 105.74
C ASN A 146 -38.91 3.56 105.93
N VAL A 147 -39.58 3.29 104.82
CA VAL A 147 -40.94 2.73 104.83
C VAL A 147 -40.88 1.31 105.41
N GLU A 148 -41.53 1.10 106.56
CA GLU A 148 -41.69 -0.22 107.15
C GLU A 148 -42.78 -1.01 106.42
N LEU A 149 -42.42 -2.18 105.91
CA LEU A 149 -43.31 -3.06 105.16
C LEU A 149 -43.69 -4.31 105.98
N PRO A 150 -44.91 -4.85 105.84
CA PRO A 150 -45.26 -6.17 106.35
C PRO A 150 -44.28 -7.24 105.87
N ALA A 151 -44.00 -8.27 106.69
CA ALA A 151 -42.95 -9.26 106.41
C ALA A 151 -43.08 -9.93 105.02
N ASP A 152 -44.30 -10.21 104.57
CA ASP A 152 -44.56 -10.80 103.25
C ASP A 152 -44.27 -9.83 102.10
N ALA A 153 -44.66 -8.56 102.27
CA ALA A 153 -44.39 -7.49 101.30
C ALA A 153 -42.90 -7.16 101.24
N LEU A 154 -42.21 -7.17 102.38
CA LEU A 154 -40.76 -6.96 102.46
C LEU A 154 -40.01 -8.06 101.69
N ARG A 155 -40.41 -9.34 101.81
CA ARG A 155 -39.78 -10.43 101.06
C ARG A 155 -39.89 -10.24 99.55
N VAL A 156 -41.08 -9.90 99.07
CA VAL A 156 -41.33 -9.62 97.65
C VAL A 156 -40.57 -8.37 97.19
N ASP A 157 -40.49 -7.34 98.03
CA ASP A 157 -39.73 -6.13 97.75
C ASP A 157 -38.23 -6.39 97.61
N LYS A 158 -37.63 -7.16 98.52
CA LYS A 158 -36.20 -7.55 98.44
C LYS A 158 -35.90 -8.33 97.17
N ILE A 159 -36.71 -9.34 96.84
CA ILE A 159 -36.52 -10.17 95.64
C ILE A 159 -36.68 -9.30 94.39
N SER A 160 -37.74 -8.51 94.30
CA SER A 160 -37.98 -7.65 93.13
C SER A 160 -36.95 -6.53 92.99
N GLY A 161 -36.49 -5.93 94.10
CA GLY A 161 -35.49 -4.86 94.11
C GLY A 161 -34.12 -5.28 93.59
N PHE A 162 -33.68 -6.52 93.89
CA PHE A 162 -32.42 -7.04 93.36
C PHE A 162 -32.56 -7.72 92.00
N LEU A 163 -33.61 -8.51 91.78
CA LEU A 163 -33.72 -9.37 90.59
C LEU A 163 -34.20 -8.61 89.35
N LEU A 164 -35.15 -7.68 89.52
CA LEU A 164 -35.77 -6.98 88.38
C LEU A 164 -34.79 -6.07 87.62
N PRO A 165 -33.90 -5.28 88.27
CA PRO A 165 -32.86 -4.55 87.56
C PRO A 165 -31.92 -5.48 86.76
N LEU A 166 -31.52 -6.60 87.36
CA LEU A 166 -30.58 -7.57 86.77
C LEU A 166 -31.16 -8.27 85.53
N VAL A 167 -32.44 -8.65 85.58
CA VAL A 167 -33.15 -9.22 84.42
C VAL A 167 -33.24 -8.21 83.30
N ILE A 168 -33.63 -6.98 83.62
CA ILE A 168 -33.85 -5.95 82.60
C ILE A 168 -32.53 -5.56 81.93
N VAL A 169 -31.44 -5.36 82.69
CA VAL A 169 -30.14 -5.02 82.08
C VAL A 169 -29.61 -6.13 81.18
N THR A 170 -29.82 -7.40 81.55
CA THR A 170 -29.39 -8.57 80.76
C THR A 170 -30.12 -8.62 79.42
N ILE A 171 -31.45 -8.52 79.44
CA ILE A 171 -32.29 -8.53 78.24
C ILE A 171 -31.89 -7.37 77.31
N THR A 172 -31.74 -6.18 77.88
CA THR A 172 -31.36 -4.96 77.19
C THR A 172 -29.98 -5.05 76.54
N GLN A 173 -28.98 -5.59 77.23
CA GLN A 173 -27.62 -5.79 76.70
C GLN A 173 -27.59 -6.81 75.57
N PHE A 174 -28.31 -7.93 75.72
CA PHE A 174 -28.41 -8.96 74.69
C PHE A 174 -29.03 -8.39 73.40
N TYR A 175 -30.10 -7.60 73.52
CA TYR A 175 -30.71 -6.92 72.38
C TYR A 175 -29.73 -5.96 71.70
N GLY A 176 -29.02 -5.12 72.47
CA GLY A 176 -28.02 -4.19 71.94
C GLY A 176 -26.86 -4.87 71.19
N GLN A 177 -26.36 -6.01 71.67
CA GLN A 177 -25.28 -6.74 71.00
C GLN A 177 -25.68 -7.30 69.63
N VAL A 178 -26.90 -7.84 69.52
CA VAL A 178 -27.40 -8.40 68.25
C VAL A 178 -27.50 -7.32 67.17
N LEU A 179 -27.93 -6.11 67.52
CA LEU A 179 -28.01 -4.99 66.57
C LEU A 179 -26.61 -4.57 66.10
N ARG A 180 -25.64 -4.46 67.02
CA ARG A 180 -24.27 -4.07 66.70
C ARG A 180 -23.56 -5.02 65.73
N ILE A 181 -23.74 -6.34 65.90
CA ILE A 181 -23.15 -7.34 65.01
C ILE A 181 -23.70 -7.21 63.58
N ARG A 182 -25.01 -6.98 63.43
CA ARG A 182 -25.64 -6.78 62.11
C ARG A 182 -25.11 -5.53 61.41
N ALA A 183 -24.95 -4.43 62.16
CA ALA A 183 -24.41 -3.18 61.61
C ALA A 183 -22.95 -3.32 61.14
N MET A 184 -22.13 -4.11 61.86
CA MET A 184 -20.74 -4.38 61.45
C MET A 184 -20.66 -5.21 60.17
N ALA A 185 -21.49 -6.27 60.06
CA ALA A 185 -21.51 -7.12 58.87
C ALA A 185 -21.94 -6.36 57.60
N SER A 186 -22.94 -5.47 57.68
CA SER A 186 -23.34 -4.66 56.52
C SER A 186 -22.27 -3.64 56.12
N ALA A 187 -21.56 -3.08 57.09
CA ALA A 187 -20.47 -2.13 56.82
C ALA A 187 -19.30 -2.81 56.09
N GLU A 188 -18.92 -4.02 56.51
CA GLU A 188 -17.86 -4.80 55.88
C GLU A 188 -18.19 -5.20 54.43
N GLN A 189 -19.44 -5.59 54.17
CA GLN A 189 -19.91 -5.89 52.81
C GLN A 189 -19.82 -4.64 51.91
N ALA A 190 -20.30 -3.49 52.39
CA ALA A 190 -20.26 -2.23 51.63
C ALA A 190 -18.82 -1.81 51.29
N THR A 191 -17.85 -2.03 52.19
CA THR A 191 -16.44 -1.74 51.91
C THR A 191 -15.83 -2.69 50.87
N ASN A 192 -16.17 -3.98 50.92
CA ASN A 192 -15.67 -4.95 49.95
C ASN A 192 -16.22 -4.68 48.54
N GLU A 193 -17.50 -4.35 48.43
CA GLU A 193 -18.13 -3.96 47.15
C GLU A 193 -17.50 -2.68 46.58
N ALA A 194 -17.26 -1.67 47.41
CA ALA A 194 -16.60 -0.43 46.98
C ALA A 194 -15.16 -0.68 46.51
N GLN A 195 -14.44 -1.58 47.14
CA GLN A 195 -13.06 -1.92 46.76
C GLN A 195 -12.99 -2.70 45.45
N ALA A 196 -13.93 -3.62 45.19
CA ALA A 196 -14.03 -4.32 43.91
C ALA A 196 -14.29 -3.34 42.75
N VAL A 197 -15.24 -2.42 42.92
CA VAL A 197 -15.54 -1.39 41.91
C VAL A 197 -14.34 -0.48 41.64
N ALA A 198 -13.57 -0.12 42.68
CA ALA A 198 -12.36 0.68 42.52
C ALA A 198 -11.28 -0.05 41.71
N GLN A 199 -11.09 -1.35 41.93
CA GLN A 199 -10.13 -2.17 41.17
C GLN A 199 -10.55 -2.31 39.70
N ASP A 200 -11.83 -2.55 39.42
CA ASP A 200 -12.34 -2.63 38.05
C ASP A 200 -12.17 -1.29 37.31
N LEU A 201 -12.39 -0.16 38.01
CA LEU A 201 -12.19 1.17 37.44
C LEU A 201 -10.70 1.44 37.13
N GLU A 202 -9.79 1.00 37.98
CA GLU A 202 -8.34 1.12 37.77
C GLU A 202 -7.87 0.28 36.57
N ALA A 203 -8.33 -0.98 36.47
CA ALA A 203 -8.06 -1.84 35.33
C ALA A 203 -8.65 -1.28 34.01
N GLY A 204 -9.87 -0.73 34.07
CA GLY A 204 -10.50 -0.04 32.96
C GLY A 204 -9.71 1.19 32.51
N SER A 205 -9.23 2.01 33.44
CA SER A 205 -8.39 3.17 33.15
C SER A 205 -7.05 2.81 32.50
N ALA A 206 -6.37 1.76 32.98
CA ALA A 206 -5.13 1.28 32.39
C ALA A 206 -5.33 0.75 30.95
N THR A 207 -6.42 0.05 30.70
CA THR A 207 -6.79 -0.43 29.35
C THR A 207 -7.06 0.75 28.41
N LEU A 208 -7.81 1.75 28.88
CA LEU A 208 -8.13 2.94 28.10
C LEU A 208 -6.86 3.71 27.72
N LYS A 209 -5.92 3.85 28.66
CA LYS A 209 -4.61 4.47 28.41
C LYS A 209 -3.83 3.75 27.32
N THR A 210 -3.77 2.42 27.38
CA THR A 210 -3.06 1.60 26.38
C THR A 210 -3.70 1.75 25.00
N LEU A 211 -5.04 1.78 24.92
CA LEU A 211 -5.75 2.00 23.65
C LEU A 211 -5.49 3.40 23.09
N ILE A 212 -5.42 4.43 23.92
CA ILE A 212 -5.07 5.79 23.50
C ILE A 212 -3.65 5.82 22.93
N GLU A 213 -2.67 5.22 23.61
CA GLU A 213 -1.28 5.15 23.14
C GLU A 213 -1.18 4.41 21.78
N GLN A 214 -1.82 3.25 21.64
CA GLN A 214 -1.86 2.51 20.36
C GLN A 214 -2.55 3.29 19.24
N THR A 215 -3.60 4.04 19.57
CA THR A 215 -4.30 4.89 18.60
C THR A 215 -3.41 6.04 18.13
N GLN A 216 -2.62 6.66 19.03
CA GLN A 216 -1.66 7.70 18.67
C GLN A 216 -0.61 7.18 17.70
N GLU A 217 -0.01 6.02 17.99
CA GLU A 217 0.98 5.38 17.13
C GLU A 217 0.40 5.06 15.74
N THR A 218 -0.80 4.48 15.69
CA THR A 218 -1.48 4.16 14.43
C THR A 218 -1.77 5.41 13.60
N VAL A 219 -2.20 6.50 14.25
CA VAL A 219 -2.46 7.79 13.59
C VAL A 219 -1.18 8.38 13.01
N GLU A 220 -0.06 8.32 13.74
CA GLU A 220 1.25 8.78 13.25
C GLU A 220 1.70 8.00 12.00
N ILE A 221 1.58 6.67 12.03
CA ILE A 221 1.87 5.81 10.88
C ILE A 221 1.00 6.19 9.68
N LEU A 222 -0.30 6.43 9.89
CA LEU A 222 -1.22 6.83 8.82
C LEU A 222 -0.87 8.19 8.21
N VAL A 223 -0.47 9.18 9.03
CA VAL A 223 -0.03 10.49 8.52
C VAL A 223 1.23 10.36 7.68
N ASN A 224 2.23 9.61 8.16
CA ASN A 224 3.48 9.39 7.44
C ASN A 224 3.24 8.64 6.11
N THR A 225 2.46 7.55 6.16
CA THR A 225 2.10 6.77 4.96
C THR A 225 1.32 7.61 3.95
N SER A 226 0.40 8.48 4.40
CA SER A 226 -0.32 9.40 3.52
C SER A 226 0.63 10.42 2.86
N GLY A 227 1.65 10.89 3.59
CA GLY A 227 2.71 11.73 3.05
C GLY A 227 3.53 11.06 1.97
N GLU A 228 4.03 9.84 2.22
CA GLU A 228 4.77 9.04 1.23
C GLU A 228 3.92 8.76 -0.02
N LEU A 229 2.64 8.43 0.18
CA LEU A 229 1.72 8.13 -0.91
C LEU A 229 1.47 9.35 -1.82
N ARG A 230 1.42 10.57 -1.25
CA ARG A 230 1.37 11.82 -2.05
C ARG A 230 2.64 12.04 -2.87
N GLN A 231 3.82 11.72 -2.33
CA GLN A 231 5.07 11.85 -3.06
C GLN A 231 5.11 10.86 -4.24
N VAL A 232 4.80 9.59 -3.99
CA VAL A 232 4.69 8.57 -5.03
C VAL A 232 3.67 9.00 -6.09
N GLN A 233 2.55 9.60 -5.69
CA GLN A 233 1.57 10.13 -6.63
C GLN A 233 2.14 11.25 -7.51
N SER A 234 2.86 12.21 -6.95
CA SER A 234 3.52 13.24 -7.76
C SER A 234 4.49 12.63 -8.78
N ASP A 235 5.27 11.63 -8.36
CA ASP A 235 6.27 11.00 -9.21
C ASP A 235 5.62 10.22 -10.37
N VAL A 236 4.58 9.41 -10.11
CA VAL A 236 3.90 8.71 -11.21
C VAL A 236 3.03 9.62 -12.08
N ALA A 237 2.57 10.78 -11.60
CA ALA A 237 1.96 11.80 -12.46
C ALA A 237 2.97 12.36 -13.47
N LEU A 238 4.17 12.75 -12.98
CA LEU A 238 5.26 13.22 -13.83
C LEU A 238 5.69 12.15 -14.84
N ASN A 239 5.88 10.91 -14.38
CA ASN A 239 6.26 9.80 -15.27
C ASN A 239 5.19 9.52 -16.33
N SER A 240 3.90 9.56 -15.98
CA SER A 240 2.82 9.34 -16.94
C SER A 240 2.80 10.44 -18.01
N SER A 241 3.02 11.69 -17.62
CA SER A 241 3.14 12.81 -18.56
C SER A 241 4.33 12.63 -19.51
N GLN A 242 5.49 12.21 -18.98
CA GLN A 242 6.68 11.96 -19.79
C GLN A 242 6.49 10.77 -20.74
N ILE A 243 5.79 9.72 -20.32
CA ILE A 243 5.44 8.60 -21.20
C ILE A 243 4.59 9.10 -22.36
N ASN A 244 3.55 9.91 -22.10
CA ASN A 244 2.71 10.47 -23.16
C ASN A 244 3.49 11.34 -24.15
N GLU A 245 4.37 12.20 -23.66
CA GLU A 245 5.23 13.04 -24.51
C GLU A 245 6.14 12.18 -25.40
N ARG A 246 6.84 11.21 -24.81
CA ARG A 246 7.73 10.28 -25.54
C ARG A 246 6.97 9.39 -26.51
N SER A 247 5.77 8.96 -26.17
CA SER A 247 4.90 8.21 -27.07
C SER A 247 4.53 9.06 -28.29
N SER A 248 4.16 10.32 -28.09
CA SER A 248 3.86 11.23 -29.21
C SER A 248 5.09 11.48 -30.10
N GLU A 249 6.26 11.68 -29.50
CA GLU A 249 7.52 11.82 -30.24
C GLU A 249 7.86 10.56 -31.03
N LEU A 250 7.70 9.38 -30.43
CA LEU A 250 7.96 8.09 -31.07
C LEU A 250 7.00 7.86 -32.24
N GLU A 251 5.72 8.18 -32.09
CA GLU A 251 4.73 8.07 -33.16
C GLU A 251 5.10 8.97 -34.36
N ALA A 252 5.45 10.24 -34.09
CA ALA A 252 5.91 11.17 -35.12
C ALA A 252 7.20 10.69 -35.81
N SER A 253 8.14 10.14 -35.03
CA SER A 253 9.38 9.58 -35.55
C SER A 253 9.13 8.35 -36.42
N SER A 254 8.23 7.44 -36.02
CA SER A 254 7.85 6.28 -36.82
C SER A 254 7.15 6.68 -38.11
N ALA A 255 6.27 7.70 -38.07
CA ALA A 255 5.63 8.23 -39.27
C ALA A 255 6.65 8.81 -40.26
N PHE A 256 7.57 9.64 -39.78
CA PHE A 256 8.66 10.19 -40.58
C PHE A 256 9.56 9.08 -41.15
N PHE A 257 9.90 8.08 -40.34
CA PHE A 257 10.72 6.95 -40.76
C PHE A 257 10.04 6.11 -41.85
N ASN A 258 8.74 5.85 -41.73
CA ASN A 258 7.94 5.15 -42.75
C ASN A 258 7.90 5.90 -44.07
N GLU A 259 7.81 7.24 -44.04
CA GLU A 259 7.87 8.05 -45.26
C GLU A 259 9.24 7.93 -45.93
N ARG A 260 10.34 7.93 -45.17
CA ARG A 260 11.68 7.68 -45.72
C ARG A 260 11.86 6.28 -46.28
N LEU A 261 11.33 5.26 -45.61
CA LEU A 261 11.37 3.90 -46.13
C LEU A 261 10.60 3.77 -47.45
N LYS A 262 9.49 4.50 -47.60
CA LYS A 262 8.77 4.58 -48.86
C LYS A 262 9.64 5.19 -49.98
N GLU A 263 10.31 6.32 -49.71
CA GLU A 263 11.23 6.95 -50.68
C GLU A 263 12.38 6.00 -51.09
N VAL A 264 12.93 5.25 -50.14
CA VAL A 264 13.97 4.24 -50.41
C VAL A 264 13.40 3.09 -51.24
N SER A 265 12.21 2.59 -50.91
CA SER A 265 11.53 1.55 -51.68
C SER A 265 11.26 1.98 -53.13
N ASP A 266 10.83 3.21 -53.34
CA ASP A 266 10.61 3.78 -54.67
C ASP A 266 11.95 3.87 -55.43
N SER A 267 13.02 4.32 -54.77
CA SER A 267 14.37 4.39 -55.34
C SER A 267 14.94 3.01 -55.72
N LEU A 268 14.66 1.97 -54.92
CA LEU A 268 15.05 0.59 -55.21
C LEU A 268 14.27 0.03 -56.41
N SER A 269 12.98 0.34 -56.52
CA SER A 269 12.16 0.00 -57.70
C SER A 269 12.73 0.63 -58.98
N ASP A 270 13.06 1.93 -58.93
CA ASP A 270 13.70 2.63 -60.05
C ASP A 270 15.07 2.02 -60.39
N GLY A 271 15.85 1.67 -59.36
CA GLY A 271 17.12 0.96 -59.50
C GLY A 271 16.97 -0.39 -60.20
N SER A 272 15.95 -1.17 -59.84
CA SER A 272 15.66 -2.46 -60.46
C SER A 272 15.33 -2.32 -61.95
N GLN A 273 14.51 -1.34 -62.32
CA GLN A 273 14.18 -1.06 -63.72
C GLN A 273 15.41 -0.63 -64.52
N LEU A 274 16.28 0.20 -63.91
CA LEU A 274 17.53 0.61 -64.53
C LEU A 274 18.46 -0.58 -64.77
N VAL A 275 18.59 -1.49 -63.80
CA VAL A 275 19.39 -2.72 -63.92
C VAL A 275 18.87 -3.61 -65.04
N GLU A 276 17.55 -3.81 -65.15
CA GLU A 276 16.94 -4.59 -66.23
C GLU A 276 17.24 -3.97 -67.60
N LYS A 277 17.14 -2.64 -67.72
CA LYS A 277 17.49 -1.92 -68.94
C LYS A 277 18.96 -2.09 -69.31
N ILE A 278 19.88 -1.90 -68.36
CA ILE A 278 21.33 -2.05 -68.61
C ILE A 278 21.64 -3.51 -68.97
N SER A 279 21.00 -4.50 -68.34
CA SER A 279 21.14 -5.91 -68.69
C SER A 279 20.77 -6.19 -70.14
N SER A 280 19.68 -5.58 -70.63
CA SER A 280 19.24 -5.71 -72.03
C SER A 280 20.23 -5.05 -73.00
N GLU A 281 20.73 -3.86 -72.66
CA GLU A 281 21.75 -3.15 -73.44
C GLU A 281 23.07 -3.94 -73.51
N ALA A 282 23.52 -4.51 -72.39
CA ALA A 282 24.73 -5.33 -72.33
C ALA A 282 24.59 -6.65 -73.12
N SER A 283 23.43 -7.31 -73.07
CA SER A 283 23.13 -8.49 -73.91
C SER A 283 23.16 -8.16 -75.40
N THR A 284 22.61 -7.00 -75.77
CA THR A 284 22.65 -6.49 -77.16
C THR A 284 24.09 -6.21 -77.61
N ALA A 285 24.89 -5.56 -76.76
CA ALA A 285 26.30 -5.28 -77.04
C ALA A 285 27.14 -6.56 -77.17
N SER A 286 26.86 -7.58 -76.36
CA SER A 286 27.49 -8.90 -76.47
C SER A 286 27.19 -9.53 -77.82
N SER A 287 25.90 -9.58 -78.21
CA SER A 287 25.46 -10.15 -79.49
C SER A 287 26.09 -9.43 -80.70
N LEU A 288 26.20 -8.09 -80.63
CA LEU A 288 26.84 -7.30 -81.67
C LEU A 288 28.36 -7.57 -81.76
N SER A 289 29.02 -7.76 -80.62
CA SER A 289 30.45 -8.08 -80.56
C SER A 289 30.75 -9.46 -81.14
N ASP A 290 29.88 -10.44 -80.87
CA ASP A 290 29.98 -11.78 -81.46
C ASP A 290 29.80 -11.75 -82.98
N ALA A 291 28.77 -11.04 -83.47
CA ALA A 291 28.56 -10.84 -84.90
C ALA A 291 29.73 -10.11 -85.59
N SER A 292 30.35 -9.15 -84.89
CA SER A 292 31.52 -8.43 -85.38
C SER A 292 32.75 -9.34 -85.47
N SER A 293 32.94 -10.25 -84.51
CA SER A 293 34.02 -11.25 -84.56
C SER A 293 33.87 -12.19 -85.76
N VAL A 294 32.67 -12.71 -86.01
CA VAL A 294 32.38 -13.55 -87.20
C VAL A 294 32.62 -12.78 -88.49
N THR A 295 32.30 -11.48 -88.52
CA THR A 295 32.56 -10.64 -89.69
C THR A 295 34.06 -10.45 -89.92
N MET A 296 34.86 -10.26 -88.87
CA MET A 296 36.32 -10.16 -88.99
C MET A 296 36.96 -11.45 -89.48
N GLU A 297 36.46 -12.62 -89.06
CA GLU A 297 36.93 -13.90 -89.60
C GLU A 297 36.73 -13.99 -91.13
N LYS A 298 35.57 -13.54 -91.63
CA LYS A 298 35.29 -13.48 -93.08
C LYS A 298 36.20 -12.50 -93.82
N VAL A 299 36.57 -11.39 -93.18
CA VAL A 299 37.52 -10.42 -93.76
C VAL A 299 38.91 -11.05 -93.89
N VAL A 300 39.39 -11.76 -92.86
CA VAL A 300 40.66 -12.50 -92.92
C VAL A 300 40.64 -13.53 -94.06
N GLU A 301 39.57 -14.33 -94.15
CA GLU A 301 39.40 -15.31 -95.24
C GLU A 301 39.45 -14.66 -96.62
N SER A 302 38.79 -13.51 -96.80
CA SER A 302 38.79 -12.77 -98.06
C SER A 302 40.19 -12.24 -98.42
N ILE A 303 40.96 -11.78 -97.42
CA ILE A 303 42.33 -11.32 -97.61
C ILE A 303 43.25 -12.48 -98.00
N ASP A 304 43.09 -13.65 -97.37
CA ASP A 304 43.84 -14.86 -97.72
C ASP A 304 43.54 -15.32 -99.15
N GLN A 305 42.28 -15.22 -99.60
CA GLN A 305 41.92 -15.47 -100.99
C GLN A 305 42.57 -14.48 -101.97
N ILE A 306 42.63 -13.19 -101.63
CA ILE A 306 43.34 -12.18 -102.43
C ILE A 306 44.84 -12.52 -102.51
N LYS A 307 45.46 -12.91 -101.40
CA LYS A 307 46.87 -13.31 -101.35
C LYS A 307 47.15 -14.51 -102.26
N ALA A 308 46.30 -15.54 -102.22
CA ALA A 308 46.39 -16.71 -103.10
C ALA A 308 46.21 -16.32 -104.59
N ASN A 309 45.26 -15.44 -104.90
CA ASN A 309 45.05 -14.94 -106.26
C ASN A 309 46.25 -14.16 -106.79
N ASN A 310 46.85 -13.29 -105.97
CA ASN A 310 48.07 -12.55 -106.33
C ASN A 310 49.23 -13.50 -106.66
N GLN A 311 49.43 -14.56 -105.87
CA GLN A 311 50.46 -15.58 -106.13
C GLN A 311 50.21 -16.33 -107.45
N ALA A 312 48.95 -16.64 -107.77
CA ALA A 312 48.59 -17.27 -109.03
C ALA A 312 48.89 -16.35 -110.23
N ILE A 313 48.56 -15.04 -110.11
CA ILE A 313 48.86 -14.05 -111.16
C ILE A 313 50.38 -13.86 -111.30
N GLU A 314 51.14 -13.84 -110.20
CA GLU A 314 52.61 -13.76 -110.24
C GLU A 314 53.21 -14.95 -111.00
N THR A 315 52.71 -16.15 -110.73
CA THR A 315 53.11 -17.38 -111.44
C THR A 315 52.82 -17.28 -112.94
N ALA A 316 51.61 -16.83 -113.31
CA ALA A 316 51.21 -16.65 -114.70
C ALA A 316 52.05 -15.57 -115.41
N THR A 317 52.30 -14.45 -114.73
CA THR A 317 53.15 -13.35 -115.23
C THR A 317 54.58 -13.84 -115.44
N SER A 318 55.08 -14.71 -114.56
CA SER A 318 56.39 -15.34 -114.72
C SER A 318 56.49 -16.25 -115.93
N MET A 319 55.42 -16.99 -116.22
CA MET A 319 55.33 -17.79 -117.44
C MET A 319 55.30 -16.90 -118.70
N ILE A 320 54.58 -15.78 -118.68
CA ILE A 320 54.52 -14.82 -119.80
C ILE A 320 55.90 -14.24 -120.10
N THR A 321 56.66 -13.82 -119.09
CA THR A 321 58.04 -13.37 -119.27
C THR A 321 58.90 -14.46 -119.91
N GLY A 322 58.81 -15.70 -119.42
CA GLY A 322 59.54 -16.83 -120.01
C GLY A 322 59.20 -17.07 -121.49
N ILE A 323 57.91 -16.98 -121.86
CA ILE A 323 57.47 -17.10 -123.26
C ILE A 323 57.98 -15.91 -124.10
N ALA A 324 57.93 -14.69 -123.56
CA ALA A 324 58.41 -13.49 -124.24
C ALA A 324 59.92 -13.57 -124.50
N GLU A 325 60.72 -14.00 -123.53
CA GLU A 325 62.15 -14.23 -123.67
C GLU A 325 62.46 -15.31 -124.73
N GLN A 326 61.73 -16.43 -124.71
CA GLN A 326 61.85 -17.48 -125.74
C GLN A 326 61.50 -16.94 -127.13
N THR A 327 60.44 -16.13 -127.24
CA THR A 327 60.01 -15.50 -128.50
C THR A 327 61.06 -14.50 -129.00
N ASN A 328 61.66 -13.72 -128.10
CA ASN A 328 62.76 -12.81 -128.41
C ASN A 328 63.97 -13.56 -128.97
N LEU A 329 64.32 -14.71 -128.39
CA LEU A 329 65.40 -15.58 -128.88
C LEU A 329 65.06 -16.19 -130.26
N LEU A 330 63.83 -16.65 -130.46
CA LEU A 330 63.37 -17.16 -131.77
C LEU A 330 63.40 -16.07 -132.85
N ALA A 331 62.92 -14.87 -132.52
CA ALA A 331 62.93 -13.72 -133.42
C ALA A 331 64.35 -13.28 -133.78
N LEU A 332 65.27 -13.28 -132.79
CA LEU A 332 66.69 -13.02 -133.04
C LEU A 332 67.29 -14.05 -133.99
N ASN A 333 67.02 -15.34 -133.79
CA ASN A 333 67.47 -16.40 -134.68
C ASN A 333 66.91 -16.23 -136.10
N ALA A 334 65.63 -15.85 -136.23
CA ALA A 334 65.00 -15.58 -137.51
C ALA A 334 65.59 -14.34 -138.22
N ALA A 335 65.90 -13.27 -137.48
CA ALA A 335 66.56 -12.08 -138.02
C ALA A 335 67.97 -12.41 -138.54
N ILE A 336 68.73 -13.25 -137.82
CA ILE A 336 70.04 -13.74 -138.25
C ILE A 336 69.92 -14.54 -139.56
N GLU A 337 68.97 -15.47 -139.65
CA GLU A 337 68.78 -16.29 -140.85
C GLU A 337 68.24 -15.48 -142.03
N ALA A 338 67.38 -14.48 -141.78
CA ALA A 338 66.90 -13.54 -142.79
C ALA A 338 68.03 -12.68 -143.36
N ALA A 339 68.95 -12.20 -142.51
CA ALA A 339 70.16 -11.50 -142.95
C ALA A 339 71.06 -12.40 -143.80
N ARG A 340 71.13 -13.70 -143.47
CA ARG A 340 71.90 -14.71 -144.19
C ARG A 340 71.37 -14.99 -145.60
N ALA A 341 70.05 -14.88 -145.80
CA ALA A 341 69.39 -15.05 -147.10
C ALA A 341 69.49 -13.82 -148.03
N GLY A 342 70.08 -12.70 -147.57
CA GLY A 342 70.30 -11.50 -148.38
C GLY A 342 69.00 -10.83 -148.85
N GLU A 343 68.95 -10.40 -150.12
CA GLU A 343 67.79 -9.70 -150.70
C GLU A 343 66.48 -10.53 -150.63
N ALA A 344 66.57 -11.86 -150.71
CA ALA A 344 65.40 -12.74 -150.61
C ALA A 344 64.80 -12.82 -149.19
N GLY A 345 65.60 -12.51 -148.15
CA GLY A 345 65.19 -12.56 -146.74
C GLY A 345 64.67 -11.23 -146.18
N ARG A 346 64.68 -10.15 -146.98
CA ARG A 346 64.42 -8.78 -146.51
C ARG A 346 63.03 -8.59 -145.88
N GLY A 347 62.01 -9.26 -146.41
CA GLY A 347 60.67 -9.28 -145.81
C GLY A 347 60.61 -10.04 -144.48
N PHE A 348 61.37 -11.14 -144.36
CA PHE A 348 61.46 -11.92 -143.11
C PHE A 348 62.22 -11.16 -142.01
N ALA A 349 63.24 -10.38 -142.36
CA ALA A 349 63.98 -9.56 -141.40
C ALA A 349 63.07 -8.52 -140.71
N VAL A 350 62.20 -7.86 -141.48
CA VAL A 350 61.24 -6.88 -140.92
C VAL A 350 60.25 -7.56 -139.97
N VAL A 351 59.73 -8.73 -140.33
CA VAL A 351 58.84 -9.50 -139.45
C VAL A 351 59.58 -9.95 -138.18
N ALA A 352 60.82 -10.41 -138.30
CA ALA A 352 61.63 -10.82 -137.16
C ALA A 352 61.90 -9.66 -136.19
N ASP A 353 62.22 -8.46 -136.68
CA ASP A 353 62.41 -7.28 -135.84
C ASP A 353 61.10 -6.82 -135.17
N GLU A 354 59.96 -6.89 -135.86
CA GLU A 354 58.65 -6.56 -135.28
C GLU A 354 58.26 -7.57 -134.17
N VAL A 355 58.47 -8.87 -134.39
CA VAL A 355 58.25 -9.91 -133.38
C VAL A 355 59.19 -9.70 -132.19
N ARG A 356 60.45 -9.31 -132.43
CA ARG A 356 61.40 -8.98 -131.37
C ARG A 356 60.93 -7.77 -130.56
N GLY A 357 60.51 -6.69 -131.22
CA GLY A 357 59.95 -5.51 -130.56
C GLY A 357 58.71 -5.84 -129.72
N LEU A 358 57.83 -6.72 -130.23
CA LEU A 358 56.65 -7.19 -129.49
C LEU A 358 57.04 -7.98 -128.24
N SER A 359 58.01 -8.88 -128.34
CA SER A 359 58.49 -9.68 -127.20
C SER A 359 59.14 -8.84 -126.09
N GLN A 360 59.91 -7.81 -126.45
CA GLN A 360 60.48 -6.86 -125.49
C GLN A 360 59.39 -6.04 -124.79
N ARG A 361 58.37 -5.59 -125.53
CA ARG A 361 57.19 -4.92 -124.96
C ARG A 361 56.42 -5.83 -124.01
N SER A 362 56.22 -7.10 -124.37
CA SER A 362 55.57 -8.09 -123.48
C SER A 362 56.35 -8.32 -122.19
N THR A 363 57.69 -8.35 -122.26
CA THR A 363 58.55 -8.47 -121.07
C THR A 363 58.40 -7.25 -120.15
N ALA A 364 58.50 -6.04 -120.72
CA ALA A 364 58.35 -4.80 -119.94
C ALA A 364 56.96 -4.69 -119.28
N SER A 365 55.88 -5.05 -119.98
CA SER A 365 54.53 -5.08 -119.40
C SER A 365 54.38 -6.15 -118.31
N ALA A 366 55.03 -7.31 -118.45
CA ALA A 366 55.02 -8.34 -117.41
C ALA A 366 55.77 -7.87 -116.15
N ASP A 367 56.87 -7.14 -116.29
CA ASP A 367 57.60 -6.57 -115.15
C ASP A 367 56.80 -5.48 -114.43
N GLU A 368 56.09 -4.62 -115.17
CA GLU A 368 55.16 -3.63 -114.60
C GLU A 368 54.04 -4.31 -113.80
N ILE A 369 53.49 -5.43 -114.30
CA ILE A 369 52.52 -6.25 -113.56
C ILE A 369 53.14 -6.84 -112.29
N ARG A 370 54.38 -7.35 -112.34
CA ARG A 370 55.07 -7.86 -111.13
C ARG A 370 55.26 -6.78 -110.08
N GLU A 371 55.64 -5.57 -110.48
CA GLU A 371 55.79 -4.45 -109.53
C GLU A 371 54.46 -4.08 -108.87
N LEU A 372 53.36 -4.06 -109.64
CA LEU A 372 52.01 -3.86 -109.11
C LEU A 372 51.61 -4.97 -108.13
N LEU A 373 51.92 -6.24 -108.44
CA LEU A 373 51.65 -7.37 -107.55
C LEU A 373 52.48 -7.29 -106.27
N ALA A 374 53.76 -6.93 -106.34
CA ALA A 374 54.61 -6.77 -105.16
C ALA A 374 54.06 -5.68 -104.21
N ARG A 375 53.60 -4.55 -104.76
CA ARG A 375 52.90 -3.51 -103.99
C ARG A 375 51.57 -4.00 -103.41
N SER A 376 50.81 -4.78 -104.17
CA SER A 376 49.55 -5.39 -103.71
C SER A 376 49.76 -6.34 -102.53
N VAL A 377 50.80 -7.19 -102.57
CA VAL A 377 51.17 -8.08 -101.47
C VAL A 377 51.54 -7.29 -100.20
N GLN A 378 52.35 -6.24 -100.32
CA GLN A 378 52.67 -5.38 -99.17
C GLN A 378 51.40 -4.71 -98.58
N GLY A 379 50.49 -4.24 -99.43
CA GLY A 379 49.21 -3.68 -98.98
C GLY A 379 48.30 -4.70 -98.28
N VAL A 380 48.28 -5.93 -98.79
CA VAL A 380 47.56 -7.06 -98.19
C VAL A 380 48.14 -7.42 -96.83
N ASP A 381 49.46 -7.60 -96.70
CA ASP A 381 50.10 -7.97 -95.44
C ASP A 381 49.90 -6.87 -94.36
N ALA A 382 49.95 -5.58 -94.75
CA ALA A 382 49.60 -4.48 -93.86
C ALA A 382 48.12 -4.53 -93.44
N GLY A 383 47.21 -4.86 -94.36
CA GLY A 383 45.79 -5.07 -94.07
C GLY A 383 45.53 -6.19 -93.07
N VAL A 384 46.23 -7.33 -93.21
CA VAL A 384 46.15 -8.45 -92.25
C VAL A 384 46.56 -8.00 -90.85
N ALA A 385 47.63 -7.22 -90.72
CA ALA A 385 48.08 -6.72 -89.42
C ALA A 385 47.00 -5.85 -88.73
N VAL A 386 46.36 -4.94 -89.47
CA VAL A 386 45.29 -4.08 -88.94
C VAL A 386 44.06 -4.89 -88.53
N VAL A 387 43.68 -5.91 -89.31
CA VAL A 387 42.53 -6.78 -88.99
C VAL A 387 42.80 -7.63 -87.76
N ASN A 388 44.03 -8.14 -87.59
CA ASN A 388 44.42 -8.89 -86.39
C ASN A 388 44.37 -8.01 -85.14
N GLU A 389 44.87 -6.77 -85.22
CA GLU A 389 44.76 -5.80 -84.11
C GLU A 389 43.29 -5.49 -83.77
N ALA A 390 42.44 -5.31 -84.80
CA ALA A 390 41.01 -5.10 -84.60
C ALA A 390 40.34 -6.31 -83.92
N ARG A 391 40.72 -7.54 -84.28
CA ARG A 391 40.25 -8.78 -83.67
C ARG A 391 40.62 -8.86 -82.19
N GLU A 392 41.87 -8.56 -81.83
CA GLU A 392 42.30 -8.54 -80.42
C GLU A 392 41.53 -7.52 -79.59
N LYS A 393 41.30 -6.30 -80.13
CA LYS A 393 40.49 -5.28 -79.45
C LYS A 393 39.03 -5.72 -79.26
N LEU A 394 38.43 -6.36 -80.27
CA LEU A 394 37.08 -6.91 -80.14
C LEU A 394 36.99 -7.98 -79.05
N GLN A 395 38.01 -8.84 -78.91
CA GLN A 395 38.03 -9.86 -77.87
C GLN A 395 38.12 -9.25 -76.45
N GLN A 396 38.84 -8.13 -76.30
CA GLN A 396 38.85 -7.36 -75.06
C GLN A 396 37.48 -6.71 -74.76
N VAL A 397 36.77 -6.24 -75.78
CA VAL A 397 35.40 -5.71 -75.64
C VAL A 397 34.45 -6.81 -75.15
N VAL A 398 34.48 -8.00 -75.77
CA VAL A 398 33.65 -9.15 -75.34
C VAL A 398 33.92 -9.49 -73.87
N THR A 399 35.19 -9.56 -73.47
CA THR A 399 35.58 -9.84 -72.07
C THR A 399 35.04 -8.77 -71.12
N SER A 400 35.10 -7.50 -71.51
CA SER A 400 34.60 -6.38 -70.71
C SER A 400 33.08 -6.39 -70.57
N VAL A 401 32.35 -6.69 -71.65
CA VAL A 401 30.88 -6.81 -71.64
C VAL A 401 30.44 -7.96 -70.74
N ASN A 402 31.15 -9.09 -70.75
CA ASN A 402 30.88 -10.21 -69.85
C ASN A 402 31.08 -9.83 -68.37
N GLY A 403 32.13 -9.07 -68.05
CA GLY A 403 32.35 -8.54 -66.70
C GLY A 403 31.26 -7.56 -66.25
N ILE A 404 30.75 -6.73 -67.17
CA ILE A 404 29.60 -5.85 -66.93
C ILE A 404 28.35 -6.67 -66.62
N ASN A 405 28.05 -7.71 -67.40
CA ASN A 405 26.90 -8.60 -67.15
C ASN A 405 26.96 -9.24 -65.76
N GLN A 406 28.13 -9.75 -65.33
CA GLN A 406 28.29 -10.32 -63.99
C GLN A 406 28.05 -9.28 -62.88
N SER A 407 28.51 -8.05 -63.10
CA SER A 407 28.30 -6.95 -62.14
C SER A 407 26.83 -6.57 -62.04
N ILE A 408 26.12 -6.52 -63.17
CA ILE A 408 24.67 -6.26 -63.23
C ILE A 408 23.89 -7.32 -62.46
N THR A 409 24.22 -8.60 -62.62
CA THR A 409 23.59 -9.69 -61.85
C THR A 409 23.80 -9.49 -60.35
N SER A 410 25.02 -9.14 -59.92
CA SER A 410 25.31 -8.90 -58.50
C SER A 410 24.53 -7.70 -57.94
N VAL A 411 24.37 -6.62 -58.72
CA VAL A 411 23.57 -5.46 -58.33
C VAL A 411 22.08 -5.81 -58.25
N ALA A 412 21.56 -6.63 -59.17
CA ALA A 412 20.17 -7.09 -59.14
C ALA A 412 19.85 -7.89 -57.87
N GLU A 413 20.76 -8.78 -57.47
CA GLU A 413 20.66 -9.56 -56.22
C GLU A 413 20.65 -8.64 -55.00
N GLU A 414 21.55 -7.65 -54.94
CA GLU A 414 21.62 -6.69 -53.84
C GLU A 414 20.36 -5.80 -53.74
N ILE A 415 19.81 -5.34 -54.87
CA ILE A 415 18.55 -4.57 -54.88
C ILE A 415 17.39 -5.42 -54.35
N THR A 416 17.34 -6.70 -54.72
CA THR A 416 16.31 -7.64 -54.24
C THR A 416 16.40 -7.77 -52.73
N LYS A 417 17.60 -7.99 -52.20
CA LYS A 417 17.85 -8.09 -50.76
C LYS A 417 17.50 -6.79 -50.02
N GLN A 418 17.93 -5.64 -50.53
CA GLN A 418 17.61 -4.35 -49.90
C GLN A 418 16.10 -4.07 -49.90
N THR A 419 15.37 -4.55 -50.89
CA THR A 419 13.91 -4.42 -50.92
C THR A 419 13.24 -5.26 -49.83
N GLU A 420 13.77 -6.47 -49.56
CA GLU A 420 13.34 -7.30 -48.43
C GLU A 420 13.66 -6.62 -47.09
N ASP A 421 14.90 -6.13 -46.91
CA ASP A 421 15.33 -5.42 -45.69
C ASP A 421 14.44 -4.18 -45.42
N VAL A 422 14.14 -3.37 -46.45
CA VAL A 422 13.25 -2.20 -46.34
C VAL A 422 11.84 -2.61 -45.93
N ARG A 423 11.34 -3.75 -46.43
CA ARG A 423 10.02 -4.27 -46.05
C ARG A 423 9.98 -4.69 -44.58
N GLU A 424 11.01 -5.36 -44.08
CA GLU A 424 11.12 -5.73 -42.66
C GLU A 424 11.24 -4.50 -41.76
N MET A 425 12.02 -3.51 -42.17
CA MET A 425 12.14 -2.22 -41.45
C MET A 425 10.80 -1.50 -41.38
N ALA A 426 10.01 -1.50 -42.46
CA ALA A 426 8.68 -0.89 -42.49
C ALA A 426 7.72 -1.58 -41.52
N GLN A 427 7.72 -2.92 -41.50
CA GLN A 427 6.91 -3.68 -40.55
C GLN A 427 7.30 -3.36 -39.10
N SER A 428 8.61 -3.38 -38.80
CA SER A 428 9.12 -3.07 -37.44
C SER A 428 8.74 -1.66 -36.99
N SER A 429 8.75 -0.70 -37.91
CA SER A 429 8.32 0.68 -37.64
C SER A 429 6.82 0.80 -37.35
N THR A 430 5.98 0.02 -38.05
CA THR A 430 4.54 -0.10 -37.70
C THR A 430 4.35 -0.68 -36.30
N GLU A 431 5.07 -1.76 -35.96
CA GLU A 431 5.01 -2.36 -34.62
C GLU A 431 5.44 -1.37 -33.52
N LEU A 432 6.46 -0.54 -33.78
CA LEU A 432 6.88 0.52 -32.86
C LEU A 432 5.80 1.60 -32.66
N ALA A 433 5.08 1.98 -33.73
CA ALA A 433 3.97 2.92 -33.63
C ALA A 433 2.80 2.34 -32.80
N ASP A 434 2.51 1.05 -32.97
CA ASP A 434 1.49 0.36 -32.18
C ASP A 434 1.87 0.28 -30.69
N ILE A 435 3.12 -0.07 -30.38
CA ILE A 435 3.64 -0.06 -29.01
C ILE A 435 3.54 1.35 -28.40
N SER A 436 3.86 2.38 -29.18
CA SER A 436 3.76 3.77 -28.73
C SER A 436 2.33 4.13 -28.33
N THR A 437 1.35 3.75 -29.16
CA THR A 437 -0.07 3.95 -28.91
C THR A 437 -0.51 3.23 -27.62
N GLN A 438 -0.05 1.99 -27.42
CA GLN A 438 -0.34 1.22 -26.21
C GLN A 438 0.27 1.86 -24.95
N GLN A 439 1.49 2.40 -25.05
CA GLN A 439 2.13 3.11 -23.92
C GLN A 439 1.34 4.36 -23.53
N SER A 440 0.88 5.15 -24.51
CA SER A 440 0.03 6.31 -24.25
C SER A 440 -1.28 5.92 -23.55
N GLN A 441 -1.97 4.88 -24.03
CA GLN A 441 -3.17 4.36 -23.39
C GLN A 441 -2.91 3.86 -21.96
N ALA A 442 -1.79 3.16 -21.73
CA ALA A 442 -1.41 2.69 -20.40
C ALA A 442 -1.11 3.85 -19.45
N ALA A 443 -0.46 4.91 -19.93
CA ALA A 443 -0.19 6.13 -19.16
C ALA A 443 -1.49 6.90 -18.81
N GLU A 444 -2.47 6.96 -19.72
CA GLU A 444 -3.79 7.51 -19.41
C GLU A 444 -4.52 6.70 -18.33
N GLN A 445 -4.49 5.37 -18.42
CA GLN A 445 -5.11 4.50 -17.41
C GLN A 445 -4.40 4.61 -16.04
N LEU A 446 -3.08 4.79 -16.05
CA LEU A 446 -2.28 5.03 -14.86
C LEU A 446 -2.64 6.38 -14.21
N SER A 447 -2.77 7.43 -15.02
CA SER A 447 -3.23 8.76 -14.57
C SER A 447 -4.66 8.72 -13.98
N HIS A 448 -5.56 7.93 -14.58
CA HIS A 448 -6.88 7.69 -13.99
C HIS A 448 -6.81 7.00 -12.63
N SER A 449 -6.03 5.92 -12.53
CA SER A 449 -5.85 5.17 -11.29
C SER A 449 -5.20 6.02 -10.19
N GLN A 450 -4.28 6.91 -10.57
CA GLN A 450 -3.70 7.88 -9.66
C GLN A 450 -4.73 8.81 -9.03
N ARG A 451 -5.63 9.40 -9.83
CA ARG A 451 -6.67 10.30 -9.29
C ARG A 451 -7.51 9.61 -8.22
N LEU A 452 -7.87 8.34 -8.45
CA LEU A 452 -8.59 7.53 -7.46
C LEU A 452 -7.76 7.31 -6.19
N LEU A 453 -6.45 7.04 -6.32
CA LEU A 453 -5.56 6.93 -5.17
C LEU A 453 -5.42 8.24 -4.42
N THR A 454 -5.40 9.39 -5.10
CA THR A 454 -5.34 10.72 -4.46
C THR A 454 -6.58 10.96 -3.60
N GLU A 455 -7.77 10.67 -4.12
CA GLU A 455 -9.01 10.76 -3.35
C GLU A 455 -9.00 9.87 -2.11
N GLN A 456 -8.42 8.66 -2.19
CA GLN A 456 -8.30 7.77 -1.03
C GLN A 456 -7.27 8.27 -0.02
N ALA A 457 -6.15 8.82 -0.49
CA ALA A 457 -5.12 9.42 0.37
C ALA A 457 -5.69 10.58 1.19
N GLU A 458 -6.50 11.43 0.56
CA GLU A 458 -7.18 12.54 1.20
C GLU A 458 -8.19 12.06 2.26
N LYS A 459 -8.96 11.01 1.97
CA LYS A 459 -9.88 10.41 2.96
C LYS A 459 -9.14 9.85 4.17
N VAL A 460 -8.00 9.17 3.95
CA VAL A 460 -7.16 8.65 5.05
C VAL A 460 -6.59 9.79 5.88
N GLN A 461 -6.13 10.86 5.23
CA GLN A 461 -5.63 12.06 5.92
C GLN A 461 -6.72 12.70 6.80
N GLN A 462 -7.92 12.91 6.25
CA GLN A 462 -9.06 13.48 7.00
C GLN A 462 -9.46 12.61 8.19
N LEU A 463 -9.49 11.28 8.02
CA LEU A 463 -9.80 10.34 9.10
C LEU A 463 -8.73 10.37 10.19
N SER A 464 -7.46 10.41 9.80
CA SER A 464 -6.32 10.48 10.71
C SER A 464 -6.36 11.76 11.55
N GLU A 465 -6.63 12.92 10.92
CA GLU A 465 -6.81 14.20 11.61
C GLU A 465 -7.98 14.18 12.60
N ALA A 466 -9.11 13.57 12.22
CA ALA A 466 -10.26 13.41 13.10
C ALA A 466 -9.94 12.54 14.33
N MET A 467 -9.24 11.41 14.13
CA MET A 467 -8.78 10.54 15.21
C MET A 467 -7.79 11.26 16.14
N GLN A 468 -6.84 12.01 15.58
CA GLN A 468 -5.86 12.78 16.33
C GLN A 468 -6.53 13.84 17.22
N LYS A 469 -7.60 14.45 16.72
CA LYS A 469 -8.41 15.42 17.48
C LYS A 469 -9.19 14.75 18.62
N LEU A 470 -9.79 13.58 18.37
CA LEU A 470 -10.48 12.78 19.39
C LEU A 470 -9.54 12.38 20.52
N VAL A 471 -8.35 11.89 20.18
CA VAL A 471 -7.33 11.47 21.15
C VAL A 471 -6.78 12.64 21.97
N ARG A 472 -6.68 13.84 21.40
CA ARG A 472 -6.30 15.04 22.18
C ARG A 472 -7.40 15.54 23.13
N GLN A 473 -8.65 15.12 22.94
CA GLN A 473 -9.79 15.53 23.74
C GLN A 473 -10.16 14.53 24.84
N SER A 474 -9.73 13.27 24.71
CA SER A 474 -9.80 12.22 25.73
C SER A 474 -8.62 12.30 26.70
#